data_AF-M1WGW0-F1
#
_entry.id   AF-M1WGW0-F1
#
_cell.length_a   1.000
_cell.length_b   1.000
_cell.length_c   1.000
_cell.angle_alpha   90.00
_cell.angle_beta   90.00
_cell.angle_gamma   90.00
#
_symmetry.space_group_name_H-M   'P 1'
#
loop_
_entity.id
_entity.type
_entity.pdbx_description
1 polymer ?
#
loop_
_entity_poly.entity_id
_entity_poly.type
_entity_poly.pdbx_seq_one_letter_code
_entity_poly.pdbx_strand_id
1 'polypeptide(L)'
;MTPEECFEVFCAQTKDKVADEYPNRKTALDYYYNEFEAKRDIVMVKQSRLHAVRGWIATTVDPNVHRIAIREIRKKLGRRPADDDADETDDVSVREIVVYLRNRTGILKKYNQHLEEAKRANTSFDNWIAQWNVLYHKVMVEHVGEVKGIEGIESFVDAISVRFDPDWARGTTRTHGNRG
;
A
#
# COMPACT_ATOMS: atom_id res chain seq x y z
N MET A 1 -36.01 10.42 4.11
CA MET A 1 -36.74 10.04 2.89
C MET A 1 -37.50 8.76 3.21
N THR A 2 -38.82 8.76 3.12
CA THR A 2 -39.65 7.57 3.40
C THR A 2 -39.66 6.63 2.18
N PRO A 3 -40.04 5.35 2.35
CA PRO A 3 -40.18 4.42 1.23
C PRO A 3 -41.12 4.93 0.13
N GLU A 4 -42.21 5.63 0.49
CA GLU A 4 -43.12 6.25 -0.47
C GLU A 4 -42.46 7.38 -1.27
N GLU A 5 -41.65 8.22 -0.61
CA GLU A 5 -40.92 9.30 -1.29
C GLU A 5 -39.89 8.76 -2.29
N CYS A 6 -39.19 7.67 -1.94
CA CYS A 6 -38.25 7.01 -2.85
C CYS A 6 -38.96 6.36 -4.06
N PHE A 7 -40.16 5.80 -3.85
CA PHE A 7 -40.98 5.22 -4.92
C PHE A 7 -41.45 6.28 -5.92
N GLU A 8 -41.93 7.44 -5.45
CA GLU A 8 -42.37 8.53 -6.33
C GLU A 8 -41.20 9.10 -7.17
N VAL A 9 -39.98 9.18 -6.59
CA VAL A 9 -38.77 9.55 -7.34
C VAL A 9 -38.40 8.50 -8.38
N PHE A 10 -38.49 7.21 -8.05
CA PHE A 10 -38.27 6.13 -9.00
C PHE A 10 -39.26 6.19 -10.16
N CYS A 11 -40.56 6.29 -9.89
CA CYS A 11 -41.60 6.40 -10.90
C CYS A 11 -41.37 7.63 -11.80
N ALA A 12 -40.92 8.76 -11.26
CA ALA A 12 -40.58 9.94 -12.06
C ALA A 12 -39.38 9.73 -12.99
N GLN A 13 -38.39 8.92 -12.59
CA GLN A 13 -37.18 8.60 -13.37
C GLN A 13 -37.40 7.49 -14.40
N THR A 14 -38.37 6.61 -14.19
CA THR A 14 -38.69 5.45 -15.06
C THR A 14 -40.02 5.58 -15.78
N LYS A 15 -40.57 6.81 -15.88
CA LYS A 15 -41.88 7.14 -16.49
C LYS A 15 -42.14 6.46 -17.85
N ASP A 16 -41.10 6.30 -18.68
CA ASP A 16 -41.21 5.68 -20.00
C ASP A 16 -41.18 4.14 -19.99
N LYS A 17 -40.80 3.50 -18.88
CA LYS A 17 -40.73 2.02 -18.75
C LYS A 17 -41.84 1.43 -17.90
N VAL A 18 -42.28 2.15 -16.87
CA VAL A 18 -43.29 1.65 -15.92
C VAL A 18 -44.72 1.84 -16.44
N ALA A 19 -44.95 2.85 -17.30
CA ALA A 19 -46.27 3.15 -17.86
C ALA A 19 -46.75 2.12 -18.89
N ASP A 20 -45.83 1.47 -19.63
CA ASP A 20 -46.19 0.55 -20.72
C ASP A 20 -46.30 -0.93 -20.28
N GLU A 21 -45.62 -1.36 -19.20
CA GLU A 21 -45.61 -2.77 -18.77
C GLU A 21 -46.55 -3.11 -17.60
N TYR A 22 -46.98 -2.14 -16.77
CA TYR A 22 -47.65 -2.45 -15.49
C TYR A 22 -48.91 -1.62 -15.21
N PRO A 23 -50.12 -2.16 -15.45
CA PRO A 23 -51.37 -1.38 -15.45
C PRO A 23 -51.91 -1.00 -14.06
N ASN A 24 -51.31 -1.46 -12.95
CA ASN A 24 -51.75 -1.06 -11.61
C ASN A 24 -50.58 -0.73 -10.66
N ARG A 25 -50.83 0.21 -9.74
CA ARG A 25 -49.85 0.74 -8.77
C ARG A 25 -49.23 -0.34 -7.89
N LYS A 26 -49.95 -1.41 -7.56
CA LYS A 26 -49.45 -2.51 -6.73
C LYS A 26 -48.35 -3.29 -7.45
N THR A 27 -48.54 -3.62 -8.72
CA THR A 27 -47.53 -4.33 -9.53
C THR A 27 -46.28 -3.47 -9.77
N ALA A 28 -46.44 -2.16 -9.96
CA ALA A 28 -45.31 -1.23 -10.06
C ALA A 28 -44.53 -1.09 -8.74
N LEU A 29 -45.24 -1.12 -7.60
CA LEU A 29 -44.63 -1.09 -6.26
C LEU A 29 -43.83 -2.37 -5.99
N ASP A 30 -44.39 -3.54 -6.31
CA ASP A 30 -43.72 -4.83 -6.16
C ASP A 30 -42.45 -4.91 -7.04
N TYR A 31 -42.52 -4.40 -8.28
CA TYR A 31 -41.35 -4.28 -9.16
C TYR A 31 -40.27 -3.36 -8.58
N TYR A 32 -40.65 -2.19 -8.08
CA TYR A 32 -39.73 -1.27 -7.43
C TYR A 32 -39.03 -1.90 -6.23
N TYR A 33 -39.77 -2.62 -5.36
CA TYR A 33 -39.16 -3.31 -4.22
C TYR A 33 -38.16 -4.37 -4.67
N ASN A 34 -38.49 -5.18 -5.68
CA ASN A 34 -37.57 -6.19 -6.21
C ASN A 34 -36.29 -5.57 -6.82
N GLU A 35 -36.42 -4.50 -7.60
CA GLU A 35 -35.28 -3.75 -8.16
C GLU A 35 -34.43 -3.10 -7.05
N PHE A 36 -35.08 -2.54 -6.02
CA PHE A 36 -34.41 -1.94 -4.89
C PHE A 36 -33.66 -2.98 -4.06
N GLU A 37 -34.28 -4.13 -3.77
CA GLU A 37 -33.63 -5.23 -3.05
C GLU A 37 -32.45 -5.78 -3.84
N ALA A 38 -32.59 -6.03 -5.14
CA ALA A 38 -31.48 -6.48 -5.98
C ALA A 38 -30.30 -5.50 -5.97
N LYS A 39 -30.56 -4.19 -6.08
CA LYS A 39 -29.52 -3.16 -6.00
C LYS A 39 -28.91 -3.05 -4.61
N ARG A 40 -29.73 -3.12 -3.56
CA ARG A 40 -29.28 -3.14 -2.16
C ARG A 40 -28.35 -4.33 -1.93
N ASP A 41 -28.73 -5.52 -2.37
CA ASP A 41 -27.93 -6.73 -2.18
C ASP A 41 -26.59 -6.64 -2.92
N ILE A 42 -26.56 -6.08 -4.14
CA ILE A 42 -25.31 -5.80 -4.85
C ILE A 42 -24.41 -4.83 -4.04
N VAL A 43 -24.98 -3.77 -3.48
CA VAL A 43 -24.24 -2.80 -2.66
C VAL A 43 -23.72 -3.47 -1.38
N MET A 44 -24.54 -4.25 -0.69
CA MET A 44 -24.17 -4.98 0.51
C MET A 44 -23.05 -5.97 0.23
N VAL A 45 -23.10 -6.72 -0.88
CA VAL A 45 -22.01 -7.61 -1.30
C VAL A 45 -20.72 -6.83 -1.55
N LYS A 46 -20.77 -5.67 -2.21
CA LYS A 46 -19.59 -4.82 -2.44
C LYS A 46 -19.01 -4.29 -1.12
N GLN A 47 -19.85 -3.84 -0.20
CA GLN A 47 -19.43 -3.38 1.13
C GLN A 47 -18.80 -4.50 1.95
N SER A 48 -19.42 -5.68 1.99
CA SER A 48 -18.87 -6.86 2.67
C SER A 48 -17.51 -7.27 2.10
N ARG A 49 -17.35 -7.25 0.78
CA ARG A 49 -16.04 -7.50 0.13
C ARG A 49 -15.00 -6.44 0.51
N LEU A 50 -15.39 -5.17 0.51
CA LEU A 50 -14.49 -4.07 0.90
C LEU A 50 -14.04 -4.22 2.35
N HIS A 51 -14.97 -4.53 3.25
CA HIS A 51 -14.71 -4.76 4.66
C HIS A 51 -13.78 -5.97 4.87
N ALA A 52 -14.02 -7.08 4.18
CA ALA A 52 -13.16 -8.25 4.23
C ALA A 52 -11.73 -7.95 3.76
N VAL A 53 -11.56 -7.18 2.67
CA VAL A 53 -10.23 -6.78 2.19
C VAL A 53 -9.54 -5.84 3.18
N ARG A 54 -10.26 -4.89 3.78
CA ARG A 54 -9.70 -4.03 4.84
C ARG A 54 -9.23 -4.83 6.04
N GLY A 55 -10.07 -5.77 6.51
CA GLY A 55 -9.72 -6.68 7.60
C GLY A 55 -8.48 -7.49 7.27
N TRP A 56 -8.39 -8.05 6.07
CA TRP A 56 -7.21 -8.80 5.62
C TRP A 56 -5.94 -7.95 5.57
N ILE A 57 -6.02 -6.72 5.07
CA ILE A 57 -4.87 -5.80 5.05
C ILE A 57 -4.42 -5.50 6.48
N ALA A 58 -5.35 -5.14 7.37
CA ALA A 58 -5.05 -4.78 8.75
C ALA A 58 -4.44 -5.93 9.57
N THR A 59 -4.78 -7.19 9.25
CA THR A 59 -4.23 -8.36 9.96
C THR A 59 -2.95 -8.92 9.33
N THR A 60 -2.70 -8.67 8.05
CA THR A 60 -1.56 -9.25 7.32
C THR A 60 -0.39 -8.29 7.19
N VAL A 61 -0.66 -6.99 7.11
CA VAL A 61 0.38 -5.96 7.01
C VAL A 61 0.82 -5.57 8.42
N ASP A 62 2.12 -5.41 8.61
CA ASP A 62 2.67 -4.88 9.86
C ASP A 62 1.91 -3.60 10.29
N PRO A 63 1.43 -3.51 11.55
CA PRO A 63 0.60 -2.40 12.01
C PRO A 63 1.25 -1.03 11.83
N ASN A 64 2.57 -0.95 11.97
CA ASN A 64 3.30 0.30 11.78
C ASN A 64 3.35 0.69 10.30
N VAL A 65 3.52 -0.27 9.40
CA VAL A 65 3.44 -0.05 7.94
C VAL A 65 2.06 0.41 7.52
N HIS A 66 1.00 -0.20 8.05
CA HIS A 66 -0.38 0.19 7.78
C HIS A 66 -0.66 1.64 8.23
N ARG A 67 -0.28 1.98 9.46
CA ARG A 67 -0.43 3.34 10.02
C ARG A 67 0.34 4.39 9.23
N ILE A 68 1.58 4.10 8.82
CA ILE A 68 2.38 5.00 7.98
C ILE A 68 1.71 5.19 6.60
N ALA A 69 1.23 4.10 5.99
CA ALA A 69 0.54 4.16 4.70
C ALA A 69 -0.67 5.09 4.75
N ILE A 70 -1.54 4.92 5.76
CA ILE A 70 -2.73 5.78 5.94
C ILE A 70 -2.32 7.24 6.13
N ARG A 71 -1.33 7.51 6.99
CA ARG A 71 -0.83 8.87 7.26
C ARG A 71 -0.31 9.56 6.00
N GLU A 72 0.52 8.88 5.21
CA GLU A 72 1.10 9.44 4.00
C GLU A 72 0.05 9.63 2.88
N ILE A 73 -0.92 8.72 2.76
CA ILE A 73 -2.04 8.89 1.82
C ILE A 73 -2.87 10.12 2.22
N ARG A 74 -3.22 10.29 3.50
CA ARG A 74 -3.94 11.48 3.98
C ARG A 74 -3.18 12.77 3.69
N LYS A 75 -1.86 12.78 3.92
CA LYS A 75 -0.99 13.91 3.61
C LYS A 75 -0.99 14.25 2.12
N LYS A 76 -0.87 13.25 1.23
CA LYS A 76 -0.92 13.46 -0.23
C LYS A 76 -2.27 14.00 -0.71
N LEU A 77 -3.36 13.61 -0.05
CA LEU A 77 -4.71 14.08 -0.36
C LEU A 77 -5.05 15.44 0.29
N GLY A 78 -4.11 16.07 1.02
CA GLY A 78 -4.36 17.32 1.73
C GLY A 78 -5.39 17.21 2.85
N ARG A 79 -5.60 15.99 3.37
CA ARG A 79 -6.60 15.71 4.41
C ARG A 79 -6.02 15.89 5.80
N ARG A 80 -6.89 16.18 6.78
CA ARG A 80 -6.48 16.30 8.18
C ARG A 80 -5.77 15.01 8.64
N PRO A 81 -4.75 15.11 9.49
CA PRO A 81 -4.24 13.95 10.22
C PRO A 81 -5.41 13.32 10.99
N ALA A 82 -5.47 11.99 11.07
CA ALA A 82 -6.43 11.40 11.99
C ALA A 82 -6.03 11.75 13.41
N ASP A 83 -7.02 12.18 14.19
CA ASP A 83 -6.97 12.04 15.64
C ASP A 83 -6.99 10.53 15.95
N ASP A 84 -6.20 10.09 16.93
CA ASP A 84 -5.95 8.66 17.24
C ASP A 84 -7.24 7.85 17.55
N ASP A 85 -8.39 8.52 17.73
CA ASP A 85 -9.69 7.96 18.12
C ASP A 85 -10.76 7.97 17.00
N ALA A 86 -10.46 8.47 15.80
CA ALA A 86 -11.42 8.47 14.70
C ALA A 86 -11.38 7.12 13.97
N ASP A 87 -12.49 6.38 13.98
CA ASP A 87 -12.73 5.14 13.25
C ASP A 87 -12.00 5.18 11.88
N GLU A 88 -10.85 4.50 11.81
CA GLU A 88 -9.77 4.76 10.84
C GLU A 88 -10.14 4.41 9.38
N THR A 89 -11.39 4.05 9.13
CA THR A 89 -11.68 3.09 8.08
C THR A 89 -12.31 3.66 6.81
N ASP A 90 -12.91 4.86 6.78
CA ASP A 90 -13.71 5.26 5.60
C ASP A 90 -13.18 6.40 4.72
N ASP A 91 -12.20 7.18 5.15
CA ASP A 91 -11.69 8.26 4.31
C ASP A 91 -10.68 7.76 3.26
N VAL A 92 -9.78 6.84 3.62
CA VAL A 92 -8.77 6.30 2.71
C VAL A 92 -9.30 5.08 1.94
N SER A 93 -9.17 5.09 0.61
CA SER A 93 -9.65 3.97 -0.21
C SER A 93 -8.71 2.77 -0.13
N VAL A 94 -9.28 1.56 -0.12
CA VAL A 94 -8.49 0.30 -0.21
C VAL A 94 -7.54 0.30 -1.40
N ARG A 95 -7.95 0.90 -2.53
CA ARG A 95 -7.11 1.01 -3.72
C ARG A 95 -5.84 1.79 -3.45
N GLU A 96 -5.92 2.91 -2.73
CA GLU A 96 -4.74 3.73 -2.41
C GLU A 96 -3.79 3.00 -1.47
N ILE A 97 -4.32 2.29 -0.47
CA ILE A 97 -3.52 1.46 0.44
C ILE A 97 -2.78 0.37 -0.37
N VAL A 98 -3.47 -0.33 -1.27
CA VAL A 98 -2.87 -1.37 -2.11
C VAL A 98 -1.78 -0.79 -3.02
N VAL A 99 -2.02 0.37 -3.65
CA VAL A 99 -1.01 1.04 -4.49
C VAL A 99 0.22 1.44 -3.68
N TYR A 100 0.02 1.98 -2.48
CA TYR A 100 1.11 2.36 -1.58
C TYR A 100 1.96 1.14 -1.21
N LEU A 101 1.34 0.05 -0.74
CA LEU A 101 2.03 -1.18 -0.36
C LEU A 101 2.77 -1.81 -1.54
N ARG A 102 2.17 -1.79 -2.74
CA ARG A 102 2.80 -2.30 -3.96
C ARG A 102 4.03 -1.48 -4.36
N ASN A 103 3.98 -0.17 -4.22
CA ASN A 103 5.13 0.69 -4.49
C ASN A 103 6.26 0.43 -3.48
N ARG A 104 5.93 0.37 -2.19
CA ARG A 104 6.88 0.06 -1.12
C ARG A 104 7.60 -1.27 -1.34
N THR A 105 6.85 -2.34 -1.60
CA THR A 105 7.40 -3.68 -1.90
C THR A 105 8.23 -3.68 -3.19
N GLY A 106 7.81 -2.95 -4.22
CA GLY A 106 8.58 -2.79 -5.45
C GLY A 106 9.93 -2.09 -5.24
N ILE A 107 9.97 -1.09 -4.35
CA ILE A 107 11.20 -0.38 -3.99
C ILE A 107 12.13 -1.29 -3.18
N LEU A 108 11.60 -2.02 -2.18
CA LEU A 108 12.38 -2.98 -1.40
C LEU A 108 12.99 -4.08 -2.29
N LYS A 109 12.21 -4.62 -3.24
CA LYS A 109 12.71 -5.61 -4.19
C LYS A 109 13.88 -5.07 -5.03
N LYS A 110 13.77 -3.82 -5.52
CA LYS A 110 14.86 -3.15 -6.26
C LYS A 110 16.08 -2.91 -5.40
N TYR A 111 15.89 -2.51 -4.15
CA TYR A 111 16.97 -2.33 -3.18
C TYR A 111 17.75 -3.63 -2.96
N ASN A 112 17.05 -4.73 -2.65
CA ASN A 112 17.68 -6.04 -2.44
C ASN A 112 18.40 -6.55 -3.69
N GLN A 113 17.78 -6.37 -4.87
CA GLN A 113 18.44 -6.72 -6.14
C GLN A 113 19.74 -5.93 -6.34
N HIS A 114 19.75 -4.64 -6.01
CA HIS A 114 20.94 -3.79 -6.13
C HIS A 114 22.07 -4.22 -5.19
N LEU A 115 21.73 -4.68 -3.97
CA LEU A 115 22.70 -5.27 -3.05
C LEU A 115 23.32 -6.56 -3.61
N GLU A 116 22.51 -7.43 -4.24
CA GLU A 116 23.02 -8.64 -4.89
C GLU A 116 23.92 -8.33 -6.10
N GLU A 117 23.68 -7.22 -6.80
CA GLU A 117 24.53 -6.77 -7.91
C GLU A 117 25.95 -6.35 -7.45
N ALA A 118 26.12 -5.92 -6.20
CA ALA A 118 27.42 -5.61 -5.62
C ALA A 118 28.35 -6.83 -5.58
N LYS A 119 27.75 -8.01 -5.37
CA LYS A 119 28.45 -9.30 -5.25
C LYS A 119 28.95 -9.83 -6.60
N ARG A 120 28.50 -9.27 -7.73
CA ARG A 120 28.85 -9.75 -9.08
C ARG A 120 30.18 -9.18 -9.56
N ALA A 121 30.93 -9.96 -10.35
CA ALA A 121 32.30 -9.66 -10.79
C ALA A 121 32.46 -8.54 -11.86
N ASN A 122 31.40 -7.89 -12.33
CA ASN A 122 31.49 -6.89 -13.41
C ASN A 122 30.94 -5.50 -13.05
N THR A 123 30.72 -5.24 -11.76
CA THR A 123 30.16 -3.99 -11.24
C THR A 123 31.28 -3.03 -10.83
N SER A 124 31.27 -1.77 -11.30
CA SER A 124 32.17 -0.71 -10.80
C SER A 124 31.66 -0.16 -9.47
N PHE A 125 32.54 0.03 -8.48
CA PHE A 125 32.18 0.53 -7.15
C PHE A 125 31.51 1.91 -7.21
N ASP A 126 32.12 2.86 -7.92
CA ASP A 126 31.63 4.24 -7.98
C ASP A 126 30.25 4.33 -8.63
N ASN A 127 30.02 3.54 -9.68
CA ASN A 127 28.72 3.45 -10.32
C ASN A 127 27.68 2.78 -9.42
N TRP A 128 28.08 1.75 -8.69
CA TRP A 128 27.21 1.02 -7.78
C TRP A 128 26.79 1.86 -6.57
N ILE A 129 27.73 2.57 -5.94
CA ILE A 129 27.46 3.40 -4.76
C ILE A 129 26.58 4.61 -5.11
N ALA A 130 26.77 5.20 -6.31
CA ALA A 130 25.91 6.27 -6.80
C ALA A 130 24.46 5.81 -6.98
N GLN A 131 24.26 4.62 -7.54
CA GLN A 131 22.93 4.02 -7.70
C GLN A 131 22.32 3.59 -6.36
N TRP A 132 23.13 3.04 -5.46
CA TRP A 132 22.71 2.68 -4.10
C TRP A 132 22.23 3.91 -3.33
N ASN A 133 22.95 5.04 -3.38
CA ASN A 133 22.54 6.29 -2.70
C ASN A 133 21.15 6.79 -3.16
N VAL A 134 20.85 6.68 -4.45
CA VAL A 134 19.52 7.03 -5.00
C VAL A 134 18.44 6.08 -4.51
N LEU A 135 18.71 4.77 -4.47
CA LEU A 135 17.77 3.77 -3.99
C LEU A 135 17.55 3.88 -2.47
N TYR A 136 18.63 4.06 -1.71
CA TYR A 136 18.59 4.26 -0.27
C TYR A 136 17.76 5.50 0.10
N HIS A 137 17.96 6.64 -0.58
CA HIS A 137 17.11 7.82 -0.38
C HIS A 137 15.62 7.53 -0.64
N LYS A 138 15.28 6.81 -1.72
CA LYS A 138 13.89 6.42 -2.00
C LYS A 138 13.31 5.54 -0.90
N VAL A 139 14.10 4.59 -0.41
CA VAL A 139 13.72 3.70 0.69
C VAL A 139 13.48 4.47 2.00
N MET A 140 14.34 5.45 2.29
CA MET A 140 14.23 6.29 3.48
C MET A 140 12.99 7.20 3.44
N VAL A 141 12.66 7.76 2.26
CA VAL A 141 11.44 8.54 2.02
C VAL A 141 10.18 7.70 2.21
N GLU A 142 10.20 6.44 1.77
CA GLU A 142 9.05 5.52 1.89
C GLU A 142 8.98 4.79 3.25
N HIS A 143 9.86 5.16 4.19
CA HIS A 143 9.92 4.64 5.56
C HIS A 143 9.92 3.10 5.64
N VAL A 144 10.73 2.45 4.81
CA VAL A 144 10.90 0.99 4.89
C VAL A 144 11.76 0.65 6.11
N GLY A 145 11.10 0.12 7.16
CA GLY A 145 11.73 -0.14 8.46
C GLY A 145 12.93 -1.08 8.38
N GLU A 146 12.84 -2.12 7.55
CA GLU A 146 13.87 -3.15 7.30
C GLU A 146 15.21 -2.55 6.82
N VAL A 147 15.17 -1.36 6.20
CA VAL A 147 16.38 -0.69 5.67
C VAL A 147 16.83 0.47 6.57
N LYS A 148 15.96 0.96 7.46
CA LYS A 148 16.23 2.10 8.35
C LYS A 148 17.00 1.71 9.63
N GLY A 149 17.25 0.42 9.85
CA GLY A 149 17.87 -0.12 11.06
C GLY A 149 19.22 -0.79 10.84
N ILE A 150 19.72 -1.45 11.90
CA ILE A 150 20.98 -2.23 11.89
C ILE A 150 20.99 -3.24 10.74
N GLU A 151 19.86 -3.89 10.47
CA GLU A 151 19.69 -4.85 9.37
C GLU A 151 20.01 -4.25 7.98
N GLY A 152 19.68 -2.97 7.76
CA GLY A 152 19.99 -2.26 6.53
C GLY A 152 21.48 -1.93 6.38
N ILE A 153 22.14 -1.64 7.52
CA ILE A 153 23.59 -1.42 7.60
C ILE A 153 24.32 -2.74 7.37
N GLU A 154 23.90 -3.83 8.03
CA GLU A 154 24.45 -5.17 7.85
C GLU A 154 24.31 -5.62 6.39
N SER A 155 23.12 -5.47 5.79
CA SER A 155 22.88 -5.82 4.39
C SER A 155 23.77 -5.02 3.42
N PHE A 156 24.05 -3.75 3.74
CA PHE A 156 24.99 -2.94 2.97
C PHE A 156 26.44 -3.43 3.14
N VAL A 157 26.88 -3.65 4.38
CA VAL A 157 28.23 -4.14 4.70
C VAL A 157 28.48 -5.50 4.05
N ASP A 158 27.52 -6.42 4.10
CA ASP A 158 27.57 -7.73 3.44
C ASP A 158 27.67 -7.63 1.91
N ALA A 159 26.94 -6.69 1.31
CA ALA A 159 27.00 -6.48 -0.13
C ALA A 159 28.39 -6.01 -0.57
N ILE A 160 29.04 -5.14 0.22
CA ILE A 160 30.34 -4.59 -0.14
C ILE A 160 31.51 -5.49 0.29
N SER A 161 31.41 -6.22 1.40
CA SER A 161 32.48 -7.03 1.97
C SER A 161 32.87 -8.22 1.08
N VAL A 162 31.94 -8.71 0.26
CA VAL A 162 32.19 -9.82 -0.69
C VAL A 162 33.19 -9.44 -1.79
N ARG A 163 33.30 -8.16 -2.15
CA ARG A 163 34.06 -7.74 -3.34
C ARG A 163 34.96 -6.54 -3.14
N PHE A 164 34.54 -5.63 -2.27
CA PHE A 164 35.28 -4.45 -1.87
C PHE A 164 35.78 -4.72 -0.46
N ASP A 165 36.62 -5.76 -0.28
CA ASP A 165 37.27 -6.04 1.01
C ASP A 165 38.00 -4.76 1.45
N PRO A 166 37.46 -3.99 2.40
CA PRO A 166 38.02 -2.69 2.67
C PRO A 166 39.30 -2.90 3.49
N ASP A 167 40.41 -2.31 3.07
CA ASP A 167 41.67 -2.41 3.81
C ASP A 167 41.56 -1.95 5.27
N TRP A 168 40.54 -1.14 5.62
CA TRP A 168 40.24 -0.74 6.99
C TRP A 168 39.60 -1.85 7.85
N ALA A 169 39.01 -2.88 7.26
CA ALA A 169 38.43 -4.04 7.96
C ALA A 169 39.47 -5.15 8.20
N ARG A 170 40.56 -5.17 7.42
CA ARG A 170 41.75 -5.97 7.67
C ARG A 170 42.52 -5.34 8.82
N GLY A 171 42.12 -5.64 10.06
CA GLY A 171 42.84 -5.18 11.26
C GLY A 171 44.35 -5.27 11.06
N THR A 172 45.05 -4.16 11.26
CA THR A 172 46.50 -4.06 11.16
C THR A 172 47.18 -4.98 12.18
N THR A 173 47.36 -6.25 11.82
CA THR A 173 48.29 -7.20 12.44
C THR A 173 49.36 -7.57 11.41
N ARG A 174 49.97 -6.56 10.80
CA ARG A 174 51.34 -6.66 10.30
C ARG A 174 52.24 -5.96 11.32
N THR A 175 52.42 -6.60 12.48
CA THR A 175 53.63 -6.35 13.27
C THR A 175 54.81 -6.70 12.37
N HIS A 176 55.60 -5.68 12.06
CA HIS A 176 56.85 -5.80 11.33
C HIS A 176 57.67 -6.95 11.91
N GLY A 177 58.15 -7.82 11.03
CA GLY A 177 59.21 -8.75 11.36
C GLY A 177 60.39 -7.96 11.90
N ASN A 178 60.66 -8.13 13.18
CA ASN A 178 61.90 -7.65 13.77
C ASN A 178 62.98 -8.66 13.36
N ARG A 179 63.75 -8.32 12.32
CA ARG A 179 65.08 -8.89 12.13
C ARG A 179 66.02 -8.17 13.10
N GLY A 180 66.49 -8.91 14.09
CA GLY A 180 67.65 -8.63 14.93
C GLY A 180 68.25 -9.96 15.31
#